data_AF-Q94423-F1
#
_entry.id   AF-Q94423-F1
#
_cell.length_a   1.000
_cell.length_b   1.000
_cell.length_c   1.000
_cell.angle_alpha   90.00
_cell.angle_beta   90.00
_cell.angle_gamma   90.00
#
_symmetry.space_group_name_H-M   'P 1'
#
loop_
_entity.id
_entity.type
_entity.pdbx_description
1 polymer ?
#
loop_
_entity_poly.entity_id
_entity_poly.type
_entity_poly.pdbx_seq_one_letter_code
_entity_poly.pdbx_strand_id
1 'polypeptide(L)'
;MKSLLLFFTLCVLYQIVVADRRVSKTCQSGGKIQSEEQVVIKSGQHILENYCSDGRNNNNPCHLFCMRECRSGNGGCGNGGRTRPDSKHCYCEAPYSG
;
A
#
# COMPACT_ATOMS: atom_id res chain seq x y z
N MET A 1 -14.00 -16.06 -37.61
CA MET A 1 -12.72 -15.85 -36.89
C MET A 1 -12.56 -14.39 -36.46
N LYS A 2 -13.49 -13.84 -35.65
CA LYS A 2 -13.41 -12.44 -35.16
C LYS A 2 -13.53 -12.30 -33.64
N SER A 3 -14.05 -13.30 -32.92
CA SER A 3 -14.26 -13.24 -31.47
C SER A 3 -13.03 -13.55 -30.59
N LEU A 4 -11.93 -14.05 -31.15
CA LEU A 4 -10.72 -14.39 -30.38
C LEU A 4 -9.87 -13.16 -29.98
N LEU A 5 -9.99 -12.05 -30.72
CA LEU A 5 -9.19 -10.84 -30.46
C LEU A 5 -9.67 -10.06 -29.22
N LEU A 6 -10.97 -10.12 -28.89
CA LEU A 6 -11.54 -9.40 -27.75
C LEU A 6 -11.09 -9.97 -26.39
N PHE A 7 -10.86 -11.29 -26.30
CA PHE A 7 -10.40 -11.93 -25.08
C PHE A 7 -8.95 -11.54 -24.75
N PHE A 8 -8.07 -11.41 -25.75
CA PHE A 8 -6.67 -11.04 -25.53
C PHE A 8 -6.50 -9.62 -24.99
N THR A 9 -7.29 -8.65 -25.47
CA THR A 9 -7.24 -7.26 -24.98
C THR A 9 -7.69 -7.11 -23.52
N LEU A 10 -8.64 -7.94 -23.07
CA LEU A 10 -9.11 -7.92 -21.67
C LEU A 10 -8.06 -8.48 -20.70
N CYS A 11 -7.33 -9.53 -21.08
CA CYS A 11 -6.27 -10.10 -20.25
C CYS A 11 -5.08 -9.15 -20.07
N VAL A 12 -4.70 -8.40 -21.11
CA VAL A 12 -3.59 -7.42 -21.02
C VAL A 12 -3.94 -6.25 -20.10
N LEU A 13 -5.19 -5.76 -20.15
CA LEU A 13 -5.65 -4.69 -19.26
C LEU A 13 -5.69 -5.12 -17.79
N TYR A 14 -6.04 -6.38 -17.50
CA TYR A 14 -6.08 -6.89 -16.12
C TYR A 14 -4.68 -6.97 -15.49
N GLN A 15 -3.64 -7.28 -16.27
CA GLN A 15 -2.25 -7.33 -15.82
C GLN A 15 -1.69 -5.94 -15.48
N ILE A 16 -2.20 -4.86 -16.10
CA ILE A 16 -1.75 -3.48 -15.85
C ILE A 16 -2.23 -2.98 -14.47
N VAL A 17 -3.36 -3.49 -13.96
CA VAL A 17 -3.91 -3.09 -12.65
C VAL A 17 -3.10 -3.69 -11.50
N VAL A 18 -2.35 -4.77 -11.75
CA VAL A 18 -1.54 -5.47 -10.74
C VAL A 18 -0.04 -5.24 -10.93
N ALA A 19 0.37 -4.01 -11.25
CA ALA A 19 1.79 -3.68 -11.35
C ALA A 19 2.40 -3.61 -9.94
N ASP A 20 3.12 -4.68 -9.59
CA ASP A 20 4.01 -4.74 -8.43
C ASP A 20 4.83 -3.44 -8.29
N ARG A 21 4.85 -2.88 -7.09
CA ARG A 21 5.50 -1.58 -6.79
C ARG A 21 6.76 -1.79 -5.99
N ARG A 22 7.76 -0.93 -6.22
CA ARG A 22 8.98 -0.90 -5.41
C ARG A 22 8.86 0.18 -4.34
N VAL A 23 9.19 -0.18 -3.11
CA VAL A 23 9.24 0.70 -1.95
C VAL A 23 10.49 0.40 -1.14
N SER A 24 10.94 1.35 -0.31
CA SER A 24 12.03 1.09 0.62
C SER A 24 11.65 -0.01 1.63
N LYS A 25 12.65 -0.73 2.14
CA LYS A 25 12.48 -1.69 3.24
C LYS A 25 12.02 -1.00 4.53
N THR A 26 12.36 0.28 4.70
CA THR A 26 11.77 1.15 5.71
C THR A 26 10.26 1.20 5.59
N CYS A 27 9.72 1.53 4.40
CA CYS A 27 8.28 1.51 4.16
C CYS A 27 7.66 0.14 4.39
N GLN A 28 8.25 -0.91 3.81
CA GLN A 28 7.71 -2.27 3.91
C GLN A 28 7.58 -2.75 5.36
N SER A 29 8.55 -2.40 6.22
CA SER A 29 8.59 -2.80 7.62
C SER A 29 7.83 -1.86 8.57
N GLY A 30 7.30 -0.74 8.08
CA GLY A 30 6.71 0.30 8.92
C GLY A 30 7.73 0.99 9.82
N GLY A 31 8.98 1.12 9.36
CA GLY A 31 10.07 1.79 10.09
C GLY A 31 10.81 0.91 11.09
N LYS A 32 10.45 -0.37 11.24
CA LYS A 32 11.14 -1.33 12.11
C LYS A 32 12.56 -1.64 11.62
N ILE A 33 12.79 -1.56 10.32
CA ILE A 33 14.08 -1.75 9.66
C ILE A 33 14.36 -0.49 8.83
N GLN A 34 15.41 0.27 9.15
CA GLN A 34 15.82 1.43 8.36
C GLN A 34 16.79 0.99 7.25
N SER A 35 16.33 1.01 6.00
CA SER A 35 17.15 0.70 4.82
C SER A 35 16.50 1.23 3.54
N GLU A 36 17.34 1.81 2.67
CA GLU A 36 16.98 2.28 1.32
C GLU A 36 16.88 1.14 0.28
N GLU A 37 17.15 -0.11 0.70
CA GLU A 37 16.96 -1.29 -0.14
C GLU A 37 15.51 -1.34 -0.66
N GLN A 38 15.37 -1.38 -1.98
CA GLN A 38 14.07 -1.39 -2.64
C GLN A 38 13.52 -2.82 -2.69
N VAL A 39 12.32 -3.01 -2.14
CA VAL A 39 11.59 -4.29 -2.13
C VAL A 39 10.29 -4.18 -2.90
N VAL A 40 9.85 -5.30 -3.45
CA VAL A 40 8.61 -5.37 -4.22
C VAL A 40 7.43 -5.65 -3.29
N ILE A 41 6.39 -4.82 -3.37
CA ILE A 41 5.09 -5.02 -2.73
C ILE A 41 4.01 -5.17 -3.79
N LYS A 42 2.95 -5.91 -3.45
CA LYS A 42 1.78 -6.05 -4.33
C LYS A 42 1.16 -4.68 -4.59
N SER A 43 0.69 -4.47 -5.81
CA SER A 43 -0.16 -3.34 -6.17
C SER A 43 -1.40 -3.29 -5.29
N GLY A 44 -1.73 -2.12 -4.73
CA GLY A 44 -2.94 -1.93 -3.93
C GLY A 44 -2.67 -1.11 -2.69
N GLN A 45 -3.45 -1.35 -1.64
CA GLN A 45 -3.24 -0.75 -0.33
C GLN A 45 -2.18 -1.56 0.44
N HIS A 46 -1.16 -0.87 0.94
CA HIS A 46 -0.09 -1.43 1.76
C HIS A 46 -0.48 -1.30 3.23
N ILE A 47 -0.43 -2.41 3.96
CA ILE A 47 -0.93 -2.50 5.33
C ILE A 47 0.28 -2.68 6.25
N LEU A 48 0.50 -1.71 7.12
CA LEU A 48 1.51 -1.79 8.19
C LEU A 48 0.84 -2.36 9.44
N GLU A 49 1.05 -3.65 9.65
CA GLU A 49 0.46 -4.38 10.77
C GLU A 49 0.93 -3.81 12.11
N ASN A 50 -0.03 -3.63 13.01
CA ASN A 50 0.14 -3.09 14.37
C ASN A 50 0.82 -1.72 14.46
N TYR A 51 0.94 -0.97 13.36
CA TYR A 51 1.54 0.38 13.38
C TYR A 51 0.75 1.35 14.28
N CYS A 52 -0.56 1.18 14.37
CA CYS A 52 -1.47 1.99 15.18
C CYS A 52 -1.87 1.29 16.50
N SER A 53 -1.11 0.28 16.95
CA SER A 53 -1.47 -0.57 18.10
C SER A 53 -1.72 0.18 19.42
N ASP A 54 -1.15 1.37 19.57
CA ASP A 54 -1.17 2.11 20.85
C ASP A 54 -2.51 2.80 21.14
N GLY A 55 -3.52 2.63 20.28
CA GLY A 55 -4.91 3.00 20.56
C GLY A 55 -5.17 4.51 20.70
N ARG A 56 -4.15 5.36 20.61
CA ARG A 56 -4.24 6.83 20.68
C ARG A 56 -3.76 7.43 19.38
N ASN A 57 -4.64 8.05 18.62
CA ASN A 57 -4.36 9.10 17.62
C ASN A 57 -3.11 8.95 16.71
N ASN A 58 -2.65 7.72 16.45
CA ASN A 58 -1.53 7.46 15.54
C ASN A 58 -1.91 7.62 14.07
N ASN A 59 -3.11 8.16 13.78
CA ASN A 59 -3.53 8.46 12.43
C ASN A 59 -2.61 9.49 11.76
N ASN A 60 -2.20 10.54 12.49
CA ASN A 60 -1.27 11.54 11.93
C ASN A 60 0.16 10.96 11.73
N PRO A 61 0.76 10.25 12.70
CA PRO A 61 1.99 9.49 12.47
C PRO A 61 1.93 8.53 11.28
N CYS A 62 0.87 7.72 11.18
CA CYS A 62 0.62 6.81 10.06
C CYS A 62 0.57 7.58 8.73
N HIS A 63 -0.23 8.66 8.67
CA HIS A 63 -0.35 9.50 7.48
C HIS A 63 1.01 10.06 7.04
N LEU A 64 1.77 10.65 7.97
CA LEU A 64 3.09 11.21 7.69
C LEU A 64 4.10 10.14 7.26
N PHE A 65 4.08 8.96 7.88
CA PHE A 65 4.94 7.85 7.52
C PHE A 65 4.65 7.36 6.10
N CYS A 66 3.37 7.14 5.77
CA CYS A 66 2.97 6.73 4.43
C CYS A 66 3.44 7.75 3.37
N MET A 67 3.26 9.05 3.61
CA MET A 67 3.71 10.07 2.66
C MET A 67 5.23 10.20 2.55
N ARG A 68 5.97 10.10 3.66
CA ARG A 68 7.43 10.30 3.65
C ARG A 68 8.19 9.06 3.22
N GLU A 69 7.92 7.93 3.86
CA GLU A 69 8.72 6.71 3.72
C GLU A 69 8.23 5.84 2.56
N CYS A 70 6.91 5.77 2.38
CA CYS A 70 6.29 4.98 1.31
C CYS A 70 6.01 5.78 0.04
N ARG A 71 6.22 7.11 0.08
CA ARG A 71 5.79 8.07 -0.96
C ARG A 71 4.38 7.80 -1.47
N SER A 72 3.51 7.50 -0.52
CA SER A 72 2.10 7.22 -0.70
C SER A 72 1.31 8.52 -0.82
N GLY A 73 0.20 8.52 -1.58
CA GLY A 73 -0.66 9.70 -1.68
C GLY A 73 -1.44 10.01 -0.41
N ASN A 74 -1.68 9.01 0.44
CA ASN A 74 -2.45 9.15 1.68
C ASN A 74 -2.20 7.97 2.63
N GLY A 75 -2.53 8.13 3.91
CA GLY A 75 -2.45 7.07 4.90
C GLY A 75 -3.38 7.32 6.06
N GLY A 76 -3.82 6.25 6.71
CA GLY A 76 -4.58 6.35 7.95
C GLY A 76 -4.72 5.03 8.69
N CYS A 77 -4.95 5.13 9.99
CA CYS A 77 -5.25 3.95 10.81
C CYS A 77 -6.64 3.38 10.46
N GLY A 78 -6.88 2.13 10.84
CA GLY A 78 -8.21 1.53 10.73
C GLY A 78 -9.30 2.33 11.43
N ASN A 79 -10.48 2.36 10.82
CA ASN A 79 -11.65 3.06 11.33
C ASN A 79 -12.90 2.17 11.39
N GLY A 80 -12.77 0.85 11.21
CA GLY A 80 -13.89 -0.09 11.18
C GLY A 80 -14.62 -0.15 9.84
N GLY A 81 -14.22 0.65 8.85
CA GLY A 81 -14.79 0.64 7.50
C GLY A 81 -14.29 -0.54 6.66
N ARG A 82 -14.97 -0.81 5.54
CA ARG A 82 -14.62 -1.93 4.63
C ARG A 82 -13.19 -1.86 4.09
N THR A 83 -12.67 -0.66 3.87
CA THR A 83 -11.32 -0.42 3.32
C THR A 83 -10.25 -0.31 4.40
N ARG A 84 -10.64 -0.14 5.66
CA ARG A 84 -9.74 0.10 6.81
C ARG A 84 -10.34 -0.54 8.09
N PRO A 85 -10.50 -1.87 8.14
CA PRO A 85 -11.30 -2.54 9.16
C PRO A 85 -10.66 -2.54 10.56
N ASP A 86 -9.35 -2.74 10.67
CA ASP A 86 -8.68 -2.91 11.97
C ASP A 86 -7.93 -1.64 12.39
N SER A 87 -8.36 -1.01 13.48
CA SER A 87 -7.78 0.22 14.03
C SER A 87 -6.32 0.10 14.46
N LYS A 88 -5.80 -1.13 14.64
CA LYS A 88 -4.39 -1.37 14.97
C LYS A 88 -3.47 -1.24 13.76
N HIS A 89 -4.00 -1.31 12.54
CA HIS A 89 -3.20 -1.28 11.32
C HIS A 89 -3.18 0.11 10.70
N CYS A 90 -2.06 0.46 10.08
CA CYS A 90 -1.96 1.64 9.23
C CYS A 90 -2.09 1.23 7.77
N TYR A 91 -2.94 1.92 7.04
CA TYR A 91 -3.25 1.63 5.64
C TYR A 91 -2.73 2.77 4.78
N CYS A 92 -1.65 2.54 4.04
CA CYS A 92 -1.13 3.49 3.07
C CYS A 92 -1.82 3.28 1.72
N GLU A 93 -2.22 4.33 1.01
CA GLU A 93 -2.91 4.26 -0.27
C GLU A 93 -1.94 4.42 -1.45
N ALA A 94 -2.08 3.64 -2.51
CA ALA A 94 -1.34 3.87 -3.75
C ALA A 94 -1.65 5.27 -4.31
N PRO A 95 -0.76 5.89 -5.11
CA PRO A 95 0.48 5.35 -5.66
C PRO A 95 1.63 5.32 -4.65
N TYR A 96 2.54 4.35 -4.79
CA TYR A 96 3.84 4.35 -4.11
C TYR A 96 4.94 4.69 -5.10
N SER A 97 5.92 5.47 -4.67
CA SER A 97 7.08 5.83 -5.50
C SER A 97 8.36 5.72 -4.69
N GLY A 98 8.98 4.53 -4.68
CA GLY A 98 10.34 4.34 -4.19
C GLY A 98 11.36 4.83 -5.21
#